data_AF-A0AAE4JHN0-F1
#
_entry.id   AF-A0AAE4JHN0-F1
#
_cell.length_a   1.000
_cell.length_b   1.000
_cell.length_c   1.000
_cell.angle_alpha   90.00
_cell.angle_beta   90.00
_cell.angle_gamma   90.00
#
_symmetry.space_group_name_H-M   'P 1'
#
loop_
_entity.id
_entity.type
_entity.pdbx_description
1 polymer ?
#
loop_
_entity_poly.entity_id
_entity_poly.type
_entity_poly.pdbx_seq_one_letter_code
_entity_poly.pdbx_strand_id
1 'polypeptide(L)'
;MAERYNTPAEGTLDWHVPLNENFEKLDSHVELRDAESNLSQYDPKTGSKFLATDTGTVYIGDGSNWNRVGSLSASDDSVSEADDGTLIAPPGDVQSVIDQASKSHTWAQGPSRTVRLVSGENYFPSDTIKLRRNVRLECNGARIVPDGDFDVIEMYRGTELVDPFIDTRPVGWSSTQVVVGAPDADKIEPANRATVEDAYLMGDKGEGIGLQFRGGSRPCSMQVASGNISGFDIAIDCYASGSDTSGQGDWSNGNRFSGTITDFRIGVNHRSEGAEVSGNVFNLMVQPSSDVSEWLWYMEDDPRSESERGDNSYVKGSNTMVVYPWDTALFKENNSYHEGGDRRAPIWYLGKGKNYANSLVDQSGTLGNQFIVNNSDYPDRNGIFTYHGGQVTGTSQFFHPPSYQPNSDSRMWHDGSIN
;
A
#
# COMPACT_ATOMS: atom_id res chain seq x y z
N MET A 1 -31.55 40.11 8.76
CA MET A 1 -32.05 40.33 10.13
C MET A 1 -32.59 38.98 10.61
N ALA A 2 -32.05 38.41 11.68
CA ALA A 2 -32.54 37.13 12.18
C ALA A 2 -33.95 37.34 12.77
N GLU A 3 -34.95 36.68 12.21
CA GLU A 3 -36.25 36.55 12.88
C GLU A 3 -36.02 35.90 14.25
N ARG A 4 -36.44 36.58 15.31
CA ARG A 4 -36.27 36.09 16.68
C ARG A 4 -37.34 35.03 16.96
N TYR A 5 -36.96 33.96 17.66
CA TYR A 5 -37.92 33.02 18.23
C TYR A 5 -38.81 33.71 19.27
N ASN A 6 -40.08 33.34 19.32
CA ASN A 6 -41.08 33.88 20.23
C ASN A 6 -40.83 33.38 21.66
N THR A 7 -40.82 34.27 22.64
CA THR A 7 -40.85 33.90 24.06
C THR A 7 -42.20 34.34 24.64
N PRO A 8 -43.10 33.41 25.03
CA PRO A 8 -44.38 33.76 25.63
C PRO A 8 -44.19 34.56 26.93
N ALA A 9 -45.05 35.55 27.17
CA ALA A 9 -45.05 36.27 28.45
C ALA A 9 -45.60 35.37 29.57
N GLU A 10 -45.12 35.59 30.79
CA GLU A 10 -45.62 34.88 31.98
C GLU A 10 -47.15 35.04 32.11
N GLY A 11 -47.85 33.92 32.29
CA GLY A 11 -49.32 33.88 32.35
C GLY A 11 -50.04 33.70 31.01
N THR A 12 -49.33 33.57 29.88
CA THR A 12 -49.95 33.24 28.57
C THR A 12 -50.56 31.84 28.62
N LEU A 13 -51.88 31.71 28.46
CA LEU A 13 -52.59 30.43 28.51
C LEU A 13 -52.30 29.56 27.28
N ASP A 14 -52.20 30.17 26.10
CA ASP A 14 -51.91 29.50 24.83
C ASP A 14 -50.41 29.53 24.47
N TRP A 15 -49.55 29.40 25.49
CA TRP A 15 -48.09 29.46 25.34
C TRP A 15 -47.52 28.47 24.31
N HIS A 16 -48.25 27.37 24.05
CA HIS A 16 -47.84 26.30 23.16
C HIS A 16 -47.87 26.72 21.68
N VAL A 17 -48.73 27.66 21.30
CA VAL A 17 -48.83 28.15 19.91
C VAL A 17 -47.52 28.82 19.43
N PRO A 18 -47.02 29.89 20.08
CA PRO A 18 -45.75 30.52 19.69
C PRO A 18 -44.53 29.61 19.86
N LEU A 19 -44.60 28.60 20.74
CA LEU A 19 -43.54 27.60 20.88
C LEU A 19 -43.53 26.60 19.71
N ASN A 20 -44.69 26.12 19.27
CA ASN A 20 -44.81 25.26 18.09
C ASN A 20 -44.32 25.99 16.83
N GLU A 21 -44.67 27.27 16.67
CA GLU A 21 -44.14 28.11 15.59
C GLU A 21 -42.61 28.22 15.63
N ASN A 22 -42.00 28.26 16.81
CA ASN A 22 -40.54 28.25 16.92
C ASN A 22 -39.92 26.93 16.48
N PHE A 23 -40.54 25.79 16.82
CA PHE A 23 -40.05 24.48 16.40
C PHE A 23 -40.15 24.31 14.88
N GLU A 24 -41.23 24.78 14.26
CA GLU A 24 -41.35 24.81 12.79
C GLU A 24 -40.26 25.66 12.13
N LYS A 25 -39.90 26.80 12.74
CA LYS A 25 -38.80 27.64 12.28
C LYS A 25 -37.43 26.98 12.49
N LEU A 26 -37.22 26.33 13.63
CA LEU A 26 -35.95 25.63 13.93
C LEU A 26 -35.69 24.51 12.92
N ASP A 27 -36.72 23.77 12.53
CA ASP A 27 -36.60 22.68 11.57
C ASP A 27 -36.17 23.14 10.17
N SER A 28 -36.36 24.41 9.79
CA SER A 28 -35.83 24.97 8.54
C SER A 28 -34.53 25.75 8.73
N HIS A 29 -34.29 26.29 9.93
CA HIS A 29 -33.12 27.12 10.23
C HIS A 29 -31.88 26.33 10.66
N VAL A 30 -32.07 25.13 11.23
CA VAL A 30 -30.96 24.25 11.61
C VAL A 30 -30.54 23.43 10.40
N GLU A 31 -29.26 23.54 10.05
CA GLU A 31 -28.67 22.75 8.96
C GLU A 31 -28.54 21.28 9.37
N LEU A 32 -29.04 20.39 8.52
CA LEU A 32 -28.81 18.95 8.62
C LEU A 32 -27.44 18.63 8.02
N ARG A 33 -26.66 17.79 8.71
CA ARG A 33 -25.33 17.35 8.30
C ARG A 33 -25.24 15.84 8.43
N ASP A 34 -25.06 15.15 7.30
CA ASP A 34 -24.93 13.69 7.25
C ASP A 34 -24.33 13.26 5.89
N ALA A 35 -24.11 11.96 5.68
CA ALA A 35 -23.72 11.40 4.39
C ALA A 35 -24.81 11.61 3.32
N GLU A 36 -24.42 11.85 2.06
CA GLU A 36 -25.36 12.12 0.96
C GLU A 36 -26.35 10.97 0.73
N SER A 37 -25.91 9.73 0.95
CA SER A 37 -26.75 8.53 0.85
C SER A 37 -27.95 8.54 1.80
N ASN A 38 -27.87 9.29 2.91
CA ASN A 38 -28.94 9.43 3.90
C ASN A 38 -29.92 10.57 3.57
N LEU A 39 -29.72 11.33 2.50
CA LEU A 39 -30.59 12.48 2.14
C LEU A 39 -32.08 12.11 2.08
N SER A 40 -32.39 10.88 1.63
CA SER A 40 -33.75 10.35 1.54
C SER A 40 -34.43 10.05 2.89
N GLN A 41 -33.67 10.07 4.00
CA GLN A 41 -34.19 9.85 5.36
C GLN A 41 -34.76 11.14 5.99
N TYR A 42 -34.56 12.29 5.33
CA TYR A 42 -34.98 13.60 5.82
C TYR A 42 -36.04 14.21 4.90
N ASP A 43 -37.15 14.66 5.49
CA ASP A 43 -38.20 15.35 4.73
C ASP A 43 -37.73 16.75 4.29
N PRO A 44 -37.80 17.10 2.99
CA PRO A 44 -37.40 18.41 2.50
C PRO A 44 -38.44 19.47 2.86
N LYS A 45 -38.13 20.33 3.85
CA LYS A 45 -38.95 21.49 4.20
C LYS A 45 -38.53 22.71 3.38
N THR A 46 -39.45 23.61 3.09
CA THR A 46 -39.11 24.82 2.33
C THR A 46 -38.05 25.63 3.09
N GLY A 47 -36.88 25.82 2.47
CA GLY A 47 -35.76 26.56 3.03
C GLY A 47 -34.83 25.74 3.94
N SER A 48 -35.13 24.48 4.24
CA SER A 48 -34.22 23.62 5.02
C SER A 48 -32.93 23.36 4.25
N LYS A 49 -31.82 23.27 4.98
CA LYS A 49 -30.49 23.03 4.43
C LYS A 49 -30.00 21.64 4.80
N PHE A 50 -29.44 20.94 3.83
CA PHE A 50 -28.70 19.70 4.06
C PHE A 50 -27.31 19.84 3.45
N LEU A 51 -26.28 19.56 4.24
CA LEU A 51 -24.89 19.47 3.82
C LEU A 51 -24.46 18.01 3.87
N ALA A 52 -24.17 17.45 2.70
CA ALA A 52 -23.52 16.15 2.55
C ALA A 52 -22.08 16.25 3.04
N THR A 53 -21.76 15.64 4.19
CA THR A 53 -20.42 15.78 4.81
C THR A 53 -19.33 14.96 4.12
N ASP A 54 -19.73 13.95 3.36
CA ASP A 54 -18.88 13.08 2.54
C ASP A 54 -18.54 13.70 1.18
N THR A 55 -19.51 14.33 0.50
CA THR A 55 -19.31 14.91 -0.84
C THR A 55 -19.19 16.44 -0.88
N GLY A 56 -19.48 17.10 0.24
CA GLY A 56 -19.53 18.57 0.34
C GLY A 56 -20.73 19.20 -0.38
N THR A 57 -21.64 18.40 -0.95
CA THR A 57 -22.79 18.89 -1.71
C THR A 57 -23.83 19.55 -0.80
N VAL A 58 -24.34 20.72 -1.20
CA VAL A 58 -25.35 21.49 -0.47
C VAL A 58 -26.69 21.38 -1.19
N TYR A 59 -27.73 21.09 -0.40
CA TYR A 59 -29.12 20.95 -0.84
C TYR A 59 -30.03 21.94 -0.11
N ILE A 60 -31.05 22.45 -0.83
CA ILE A 60 -32.15 23.26 -0.28
C ILE A 60 -33.47 22.54 -0.52
N GLY A 61 -34.24 22.35 0.55
CA GLY A 61 -35.61 21.85 0.46
C GLY A 61 -36.55 22.91 -0.10
N ASP A 62 -37.42 22.54 -1.04
CA ASP A 62 -38.50 23.41 -1.52
C ASP A 62 -39.87 23.11 -0.87
N GLY A 63 -39.94 22.09 -0.01
CA GLY A 63 -41.18 21.56 0.57
C GLY A 63 -41.65 20.25 -0.05
N SER A 64 -41.01 19.78 -1.12
CA SER A 64 -41.32 18.50 -1.78
C SER A 64 -40.07 17.74 -2.23
N ASN A 65 -39.00 18.44 -2.60
CA ASN A 65 -37.74 17.86 -3.05
C ASN A 65 -36.54 18.55 -2.39
N TRP A 66 -35.46 17.79 -2.26
CA TRP A 66 -34.12 18.35 -2.04
C TRP A 66 -33.54 18.81 -3.37
N ASN A 67 -33.33 20.11 -3.52
CA ASN A 67 -32.73 20.69 -4.72
C ASN A 67 -31.25 20.97 -4.48
N ARG A 68 -30.39 20.40 -5.31
CA ARG A 68 -28.95 20.67 -5.28
C ARG A 68 -28.70 22.14 -5.65
N VAL A 69 -28.05 22.89 -4.77
CA VAL A 69 -27.70 24.31 -5.00
C VAL A 69 -26.22 24.52 -5.29
N GLY A 70 -25.37 23.58 -4.91
CA GLY A 70 -23.94 23.65 -5.16
C GLY A 70 -23.19 22.58 -4.39
N SER A 71 -21.86 22.67 -4.40
CA SER A 71 -21.02 21.96 -3.46
C SER A 71 -20.08 22.97 -2.83
N LEU A 72 -19.66 22.71 -1.59
CA LEU A 72 -18.57 23.41 -0.95
C LEU A 72 -17.20 23.01 -1.52
N SER A 73 -17.16 22.13 -2.52
CA SER A 73 -15.98 21.91 -3.37
C SER A 73 -15.47 23.27 -3.82
N ALA A 74 -14.19 23.53 -3.53
CA ALA A 74 -13.53 24.74 -3.96
C ALA A 74 -13.86 25.00 -5.43
N SER A 75 -14.46 26.16 -5.72
CA SER A 75 -14.44 26.69 -7.08
C SER A 75 -13.00 26.61 -7.60
N ASP A 76 -12.82 26.20 -8.86
CA ASP A 76 -11.55 26.05 -9.60
C ASP A 76 -10.53 27.23 -9.47
N ASP A 77 -10.91 28.33 -8.82
CA ASP A 77 -10.14 29.55 -8.66
C ASP A 77 -9.54 29.78 -7.24
N SER A 78 -9.75 28.91 -6.24
CA SER A 78 -9.15 29.12 -4.91
C SER A 78 -8.74 27.84 -4.17
N VAL A 79 -7.71 27.16 -4.65
CA VAL A 79 -6.88 26.32 -3.78
C VAL A 79 -6.26 27.19 -2.70
N SER A 80 -6.36 26.74 -1.46
CA SER A 80 -5.63 27.37 -0.37
C SER A 80 -4.13 27.06 -0.56
N GLU A 81 -3.33 28.10 -0.78
CA GLU A 81 -1.86 28.01 -0.88
C GLU A 81 -1.27 28.58 0.42
N ALA A 82 -0.39 27.83 1.06
CA ALA A 82 0.38 28.31 2.20
C ALA A 82 1.46 29.31 1.75
N ASP A 83 2.03 30.07 2.68
CA ASP A 83 3.05 31.09 2.39
C ASP A 83 4.31 30.51 1.68
N ASP A 84 4.57 29.22 1.84
CA ASP A 84 5.68 28.49 1.21
C ASP A 84 5.37 27.97 -0.21
N GLY A 85 4.16 28.24 -0.71
CA GLY A 85 3.69 27.78 -2.01
C GLY A 85 3.14 26.35 -2.04
N THR A 86 2.94 25.73 -0.87
CA THR A 86 2.27 24.43 -0.74
C THR A 86 0.77 24.57 -0.95
N LEU A 87 0.19 23.73 -1.81
CA LEU A 87 -1.26 23.66 -1.98
C LEU A 87 -1.87 22.77 -0.88
N ILE A 88 -2.92 23.25 -0.21
CA ILE A 88 -3.65 22.50 0.81
C ILE A 88 -4.83 21.80 0.15
N ALA A 89 -4.94 20.49 0.32
CA ALA A 89 -6.03 19.69 -0.19
C ALA A 89 -6.97 19.26 0.95
N PRO A 90 -8.17 19.86 1.09
CA PRO A 90 -9.16 19.38 2.06
C PRO A 90 -9.76 18.03 1.62
N PRO A 91 -10.43 17.30 2.54
CA PRO A 91 -11.22 16.11 2.18
C PRO A 91 -12.18 16.40 1.02
N GLY A 92 -12.26 15.46 0.06
CA GLY A 92 -13.05 15.61 -1.18
C GLY A 92 -12.30 16.23 -2.36
N ASP A 93 -11.22 17.00 -2.13
CA ASP A 93 -10.54 17.78 -3.18
C ASP A 93 -9.13 17.25 -3.54
N VAL A 94 -8.69 16.12 -2.98
CA VAL A 94 -7.30 15.63 -3.15
C VAL A 94 -6.87 15.52 -4.61
N GLN A 95 -7.69 14.88 -5.45
CA GLN A 95 -7.33 14.67 -6.86
C GLN A 95 -7.29 15.99 -7.65
N SER A 96 -8.25 16.89 -7.44
CA SER A 96 -8.31 18.17 -8.17
C SER A 96 -7.10 19.06 -7.83
N VAL A 97 -6.68 19.09 -6.55
CA VAL A 97 -5.49 19.82 -6.12
C VAL A 97 -4.21 19.21 -6.68
N ILE A 98 -4.09 17.88 -6.72
CA ILE A 98 -2.96 17.19 -7.37
C ILE A 98 -2.90 17.53 -8.86
N ASP A 99 -4.04 17.48 -9.56
CA ASP A 99 -4.12 17.80 -10.99
C ASP A 99 -3.71 19.25 -11.25
N GLN A 100 -4.08 20.19 -10.38
CA GLN A 100 -3.61 21.58 -10.47
C GLN A 100 -2.11 21.71 -10.21
N ALA A 101 -1.58 21.08 -9.16
CA ALA A 101 -0.15 21.10 -8.83
C ALA A 101 0.71 20.62 -10.01
N SER A 102 0.24 19.57 -10.69
CA SER A 102 0.93 18.91 -11.81
C SER A 102 1.08 19.82 -13.05
N LYS A 103 0.23 20.83 -13.22
CA LYS A 103 0.27 21.77 -14.36
C LYS A 103 1.41 22.79 -14.24
N SER A 104 1.97 22.97 -13.06
CA SER A 104 2.83 24.12 -12.77
C SER A 104 4.20 24.09 -13.47
N HIS A 105 4.84 22.91 -13.63
CA HIS A 105 6.20 22.83 -14.22
C HIS A 105 6.48 21.47 -14.90
N THR A 106 6.78 21.48 -16.20
CA THR A 106 7.00 20.24 -16.99
C THR A 106 8.46 19.78 -17.08
N TRP A 107 9.42 20.65 -16.73
CA TRP A 107 10.87 20.44 -16.94
C TRP A 107 11.66 20.12 -15.66
N ALA A 108 11.04 20.15 -14.48
CA ALA A 108 11.70 19.74 -13.23
C ALA A 108 12.03 18.23 -13.25
N GLN A 109 13.20 17.87 -12.68
CA GLN A 109 13.66 16.48 -12.54
C GLN A 109 13.13 15.79 -11.26
N GLY A 110 12.39 16.51 -10.41
CA GLY A 110 11.74 16.00 -9.21
C GLY A 110 10.42 16.71 -8.94
N PRO A 111 9.76 16.44 -7.81
CA PRO A 111 8.53 17.13 -7.46
C PRO A 111 8.76 18.63 -7.40
N SER A 112 7.97 19.37 -8.18
CA SER A 112 8.07 20.83 -8.30
C SER A 112 7.03 21.56 -7.46
N ARG A 113 6.01 20.85 -6.97
CA ARG A 113 4.97 21.36 -6.09
C ARG A 113 4.63 20.34 -5.02
N THR A 114 4.35 20.87 -3.84
CA THR A 114 3.84 20.12 -2.70
C THR A 114 2.33 20.31 -2.61
N VAL A 115 1.63 19.20 -2.46
CA VAL A 115 0.24 19.13 -2.00
C VAL A 115 0.26 18.56 -0.60
N ARG A 116 -0.43 19.20 0.34
CA ARG A 116 -0.47 18.80 1.74
C ARG A 116 -1.91 18.55 2.17
N LEU A 117 -2.15 17.38 2.76
CA LEU A 117 -3.42 17.05 3.38
C LEU A 117 -3.57 17.81 4.72
N VAL A 118 -4.81 18.05 5.11
CA VAL A 118 -5.16 18.69 6.38
C VAL A 118 -4.88 17.70 7.50
N SER A 119 -4.03 18.10 8.44
CA SER A 119 -3.58 17.23 9.52
C SER A 119 -4.73 16.79 10.42
N GLY A 120 -4.76 15.51 10.78
CA GLY A 120 -5.75 14.93 11.69
C GLY A 120 -7.12 14.65 11.06
N GLU A 121 -7.32 14.97 9.78
CA GLU A 121 -8.57 14.69 9.07
C GLU A 121 -8.60 13.27 8.50
N ASN A 122 -9.82 12.74 8.32
CA ASN A 122 -10.05 11.51 7.57
C ASN A 122 -10.42 11.84 6.12
N TYR A 123 -9.86 11.08 5.19
CA TYR A 123 -10.11 11.18 3.76
C TYR A 123 -10.77 9.90 3.28
N PHE A 124 -11.92 10.02 2.61
CA PHE A 124 -12.70 8.90 2.10
C PHE A 124 -12.73 8.93 0.57
N PRO A 125 -11.62 8.60 -0.11
CA PRO A 125 -11.63 8.56 -1.57
C PRO A 125 -12.58 7.47 -2.06
N SER A 126 -13.29 7.76 -3.15
CA SER A 126 -14.18 6.83 -3.85
C SER A 126 -13.63 6.34 -5.20
N ASP A 127 -12.42 6.78 -5.53
CA ASP A 127 -11.66 6.39 -6.72
C ASP A 127 -10.16 6.56 -6.41
N THR A 128 -9.32 5.96 -7.23
CA THR A 128 -7.87 5.99 -7.12
C THR A 128 -7.32 7.42 -7.11
N ILE A 129 -6.48 7.73 -6.12
CA ILE A 129 -5.69 8.96 -6.10
C ILE A 129 -4.49 8.78 -7.03
N LYS A 130 -4.53 9.44 -8.17
CA LYS A 130 -3.46 9.45 -9.16
C LYS A 130 -2.46 10.54 -8.80
N LEU A 131 -1.37 10.16 -8.13
CA LEU A 131 -0.30 11.08 -7.78
C LEU A 131 0.50 11.44 -9.02
N ARG A 132 0.09 12.52 -9.69
CA ARG A 132 0.61 12.95 -10.99
C ARG A 132 2.07 13.38 -10.91
N ARG A 133 2.76 13.24 -12.04
CA ARG A 133 4.17 13.63 -12.20
C ARG A 133 4.49 14.99 -11.58
N ASN A 134 5.66 15.06 -10.95
CA ASN A 134 6.23 16.26 -10.33
C ASN A 134 5.42 16.79 -9.12
N VAL A 135 4.61 15.95 -8.49
CA VAL A 135 3.87 16.29 -7.27
C VAL A 135 4.43 15.51 -6.08
N ARG A 136 4.69 16.23 -4.98
CA ARG A 136 4.91 15.68 -3.65
C ARG A 136 3.59 15.75 -2.88
N LEU A 137 3.07 14.61 -2.42
CA LEU A 137 1.89 14.55 -1.55
C LEU A 137 2.35 14.27 -0.12
N GLU A 138 2.16 15.26 0.75
CA GLU A 138 2.37 15.14 2.20
C GLU A 138 1.04 14.81 2.88
N CYS A 139 0.92 13.60 3.42
CA CYS A 139 -0.29 13.19 4.11
C CYS A 139 -0.41 13.83 5.50
N ASN A 140 0.70 14.30 6.08
CA ASN A 140 0.70 15.25 7.20
C ASN A 140 -0.15 14.80 8.42
N GLY A 141 -0.13 13.50 8.72
CA GLY A 141 -0.92 12.91 9.81
C GLY A 141 -2.42 12.78 9.53
N ALA A 142 -2.87 13.02 8.29
CA ALA A 142 -4.20 12.63 7.83
C ALA A 142 -4.30 11.11 7.67
N ARG A 143 -5.51 10.57 7.83
CA ARG A 143 -5.81 9.15 7.61
C ARG A 143 -6.67 8.99 6.36
N ILE A 144 -6.26 8.11 5.45
CA ILE A 144 -6.99 7.76 4.23
C ILE A 144 -7.71 6.44 4.46
N VAL A 145 -9.03 6.42 4.27
CA VAL A 145 -9.90 5.26 4.44
C VAL A 145 -10.77 5.16 3.18
N PRO A 146 -10.36 4.40 2.15
CA PRO A 146 -11.14 4.28 0.92
C PRO A 146 -12.53 3.69 1.19
N ASP A 147 -13.53 4.07 0.39
CA ASP A 147 -14.92 3.61 0.54
C ASP A 147 -15.29 2.38 -0.32
N GLY A 148 -14.35 1.89 -1.13
CA GLY A 148 -14.53 0.74 -2.01
C GLY A 148 -13.20 0.12 -2.44
N ASP A 149 -13.24 -1.09 -3.02
CA ASP A 149 -12.05 -1.87 -3.39
C ASP A 149 -11.46 -1.41 -4.74
N PHE A 150 -10.36 -0.66 -4.69
CA PHE A 150 -9.61 -0.15 -5.84
C PHE A 150 -8.17 0.21 -5.43
N ASP A 151 -7.22 0.36 -6.36
CA ASP A 151 -5.87 0.78 -5.97
C ASP A 151 -5.88 2.19 -5.36
N VAL A 152 -5.50 2.38 -4.08
CA VAL A 152 -5.77 3.66 -3.37
C VAL A 152 -4.93 4.80 -3.93
N ILE A 153 -3.61 4.59 -4.06
CA ILE A 153 -2.69 5.58 -4.62
C ILE A 153 -1.88 4.96 -5.75
N GLU A 154 -1.99 5.54 -6.94
CA GLU A 154 -1.17 5.21 -8.11
C GLU A 154 -0.13 6.30 -8.36
N MET A 155 1.14 5.92 -8.37
CA MET A 155 2.27 6.86 -8.48
C MET A 155 2.88 6.85 -9.87
N TYR A 156 3.11 8.05 -10.39
CA TYR A 156 3.78 8.31 -11.67
C TYR A 156 5.25 8.70 -11.45
N ARG A 157 6.01 8.87 -12.52
CA ARG A 157 7.41 9.31 -12.41
C ARG A 157 7.54 10.70 -11.75
N GLY A 158 8.60 10.89 -10.98
CA GLY A 158 8.97 12.17 -10.37
C GLY A 158 8.05 12.59 -9.23
N THR A 159 7.48 11.62 -8.49
CA THR A 159 6.54 11.87 -7.40
C THR A 159 7.13 11.50 -6.06
N GLU A 160 6.57 12.05 -5.00
CA GLU A 160 6.95 11.73 -3.63
C GLU A 160 5.68 11.61 -2.78
N LEU A 161 5.51 10.51 -2.06
CA LEU A 161 4.41 10.27 -1.15
C LEU A 161 4.97 10.17 0.26
N VAL A 162 4.60 11.10 1.14
CA VAL A 162 5.21 11.26 2.46
C VAL A 162 4.17 11.01 3.56
N ASP A 163 4.55 10.19 4.53
CA ASP A 163 3.77 9.79 5.70
C ASP A 163 2.34 9.27 5.39
N PRO A 164 2.11 8.43 4.34
CA PRO A 164 0.76 7.96 4.06
C PRO A 164 0.27 7.04 5.18
N PHE A 165 -0.78 7.44 5.89
CA PHE A 165 -1.57 6.54 6.73
C PHE A 165 -2.81 6.09 5.95
N ILE A 166 -2.77 4.87 5.42
CA ILE A 166 -3.88 4.27 4.67
C ILE A 166 -4.42 3.08 5.47
N ASP A 167 -5.73 3.05 5.68
CA ASP A 167 -6.39 2.02 6.47
C ASP A 167 -7.57 1.42 5.71
N THR A 168 -7.38 0.22 5.17
CA THR A 168 -8.40 -0.51 4.42
C THR A 168 -9.17 -1.49 5.30
N ARG A 169 -8.85 -1.69 6.58
CA ARG A 169 -9.58 -2.64 7.47
C ARG A 169 -11.09 -2.44 7.54
N PRO A 170 -11.65 -1.21 7.40
CA PRO A 170 -13.11 -1.03 7.39
C PRO A 170 -13.79 -1.55 6.12
N VAL A 171 -13.05 -1.85 5.06
CA VAL A 171 -13.56 -2.33 3.77
C VAL A 171 -12.95 -3.69 3.46
N GLY A 172 -13.73 -4.68 3.03
CA GLY A 172 -13.16 -5.93 2.54
C GLY A 172 -12.31 -5.62 1.31
N TRP A 173 -11.05 -6.07 1.29
CA TRP A 173 -10.05 -5.51 0.38
C TRP A 173 -9.32 -6.57 -0.45
N SER A 174 -9.16 -6.35 -1.76
CA SER A 174 -8.35 -7.23 -2.61
C SER A 174 -7.35 -6.48 -3.51
N SER A 175 -7.49 -5.16 -3.62
CA SER A 175 -6.63 -4.26 -4.40
C SER A 175 -5.32 -3.90 -3.68
N THR A 176 -4.57 -2.93 -4.22
CA THR A 176 -3.31 -2.45 -3.66
C THR A 176 -3.47 -1.10 -2.97
N GLN A 177 -2.90 -0.89 -1.78
CA GLN A 177 -2.92 0.46 -1.18
C GLN A 177 -2.01 1.43 -1.94
N VAL A 178 -0.76 1.06 -2.21
CA VAL A 178 0.18 1.93 -2.93
C VAL A 178 0.80 1.20 -4.12
N VAL A 179 0.57 1.72 -5.33
CA VAL A 179 1.16 1.23 -6.58
C VAL A 179 2.22 2.21 -7.07
N VAL A 180 3.48 1.78 -7.03
CA VAL A 180 4.60 2.48 -7.66
C VAL A 180 4.74 2.00 -9.10
N GLY A 181 4.29 2.81 -10.05
CA GLY A 181 4.15 2.43 -11.46
C GLY A 181 2.70 2.26 -11.85
N ALA A 182 1.96 3.37 -11.94
CA ALA A 182 0.56 3.38 -12.40
C ALA A 182 0.38 2.61 -13.73
N PRO A 183 -0.81 2.04 -14.03
CA PRO A 183 -1.07 1.25 -15.23
C PRO A 183 -0.77 1.97 -16.55
N ASP A 184 -0.87 3.30 -16.56
CA ASP A 184 -0.60 4.17 -17.71
C ASP A 184 0.65 5.04 -17.49
N ALA A 185 1.50 4.71 -16.50
CA ALA A 185 2.72 5.43 -16.24
C ALA A 185 3.74 5.23 -17.38
N ASP A 186 4.50 6.30 -17.65
CA ASP A 186 5.78 6.21 -18.34
C ASP A 186 6.81 5.46 -17.47
N LYS A 187 7.96 5.12 -18.07
CA LYS A 187 9.10 4.55 -17.34
C LYS A 187 9.45 5.39 -16.11
N ILE A 188 9.59 4.71 -14.98
CA ILE A 188 10.07 5.29 -13.72
C ILE A 188 11.48 4.76 -13.45
N GLU A 189 12.45 5.67 -13.34
CA GLU A 189 13.87 5.37 -13.25
C GLU A 189 14.59 6.34 -12.28
N PRO A 190 15.88 6.16 -11.95
CA PRO A 190 16.59 7.00 -10.98
C PRO A 190 16.52 8.51 -11.24
N ALA A 191 16.40 8.92 -12.51
CA ALA A 191 16.35 10.33 -12.89
C ALA A 191 14.98 10.99 -12.62
N ASN A 192 13.94 10.20 -12.35
CA ASN A 192 12.57 10.65 -12.15
C ASN A 192 11.83 9.70 -11.19
N ARG A 193 12.44 9.44 -10.04
CA ARG A 193 11.93 8.48 -9.07
C ARG A 193 10.53 8.83 -8.56
N ALA A 194 9.79 7.78 -8.24
CA ALA A 194 8.64 7.76 -7.37
C ALA A 194 9.11 7.22 -6.00
N THR A 195 9.01 8.03 -4.96
CA THR A 195 9.46 7.68 -3.61
C THR A 195 8.28 7.62 -2.65
N VAL A 196 8.23 6.59 -1.81
CA VAL A 196 7.31 6.50 -0.66
C VAL A 196 8.11 6.62 0.62
N GLU A 197 7.79 7.58 1.47
CA GLU A 197 8.51 7.84 2.72
C GLU A 197 7.59 7.62 3.91
N ASP A 198 8.06 6.80 4.85
CA ASP A 198 7.48 6.59 6.18
C ASP A 198 6.00 6.19 6.17
N ALA A 199 5.65 5.25 5.27
CA ALA A 199 4.30 4.74 5.15
C ALA A 199 3.79 4.04 6.41
N TYR A 200 2.49 4.14 6.65
CA TYR A 200 1.74 3.38 7.65
C TYR A 200 0.53 2.74 6.96
N LEU A 201 0.75 1.54 6.40
CA LEU A 201 -0.24 0.82 5.59
C LEU A 201 -0.89 -0.26 6.44
N MET A 202 -2.21 -0.17 6.62
CA MET A 202 -2.98 -1.06 7.48
C MET A 202 -4.10 -1.75 6.70
N GLY A 203 -3.99 -3.08 6.56
CA GLY A 203 -5.02 -3.95 6.00
C GLY A 203 -5.58 -4.91 7.05
N ASP A 204 -6.60 -5.68 6.68
CA ASP A 204 -7.06 -6.83 7.49
C ASP A 204 -6.32 -8.09 7.06
N LYS A 205 -6.04 -8.98 8.02
CA LYS A 205 -5.13 -10.14 7.86
C LYS A 205 -5.47 -10.99 6.63
N GLY A 206 -4.53 -11.06 5.69
CA GLY A 206 -4.65 -11.87 4.48
C GLY A 206 -5.46 -11.20 3.36
N GLU A 207 -5.67 -9.89 3.41
CA GLU A 207 -6.41 -9.14 2.39
C GLU A 207 -5.52 -8.20 1.57
N GLY A 208 -5.70 -8.22 0.24
CA GLY A 208 -5.04 -7.35 -0.75
C GLY A 208 -3.53 -7.16 -0.63
N ILE A 209 -3.04 -6.07 -1.23
CA ILE A 209 -1.60 -5.76 -1.33
C ILE A 209 -1.29 -4.45 -0.62
N GLY A 210 -0.24 -4.44 0.21
CA GLY A 210 0.23 -3.21 0.86
C GLY A 210 0.90 -2.27 -0.14
N LEU A 211 2.07 -2.67 -0.63
CA LEU A 211 2.88 -1.90 -1.57
C LEU A 211 3.23 -2.75 -2.80
N GLN A 212 3.02 -2.21 -4.01
CA GLN A 212 3.45 -2.85 -5.24
C GLN A 212 4.47 -2.00 -6.01
N PHE A 213 5.57 -2.64 -6.42
CA PHE A 213 6.47 -2.13 -7.46
C PHE A 213 6.12 -2.76 -8.80
N ARG A 214 5.39 -2.01 -9.63
CA ARG A 214 4.76 -2.53 -10.84
C ARG A 214 5.54 -2.19 -12.11
N GLY A 215 6.23 -3.19 -12.66
CA GLY A 215 6.63 -3.25 -14.06
C GLY A 215 5.41 -3.59 -14.92
N GLY A 216 4.64 -2.57 -15.29
CA GLY A 216 3.36 -2.71 -16.00
C GLY A 216 3.49 -2.27 -17.45
N SER A 217 2.91 -1.11 -17.77
CA SER A 217 3.04 -0.46 -19.09
C SER A 217 4.48 -0.13 -19.50
N ARG A 218 5.35 0.05 -18.49
CA ARG A 218 6.73 0.49 -18.59
C ARG A 218 7.53 0.00 -17.37
N PRO A 219 8.87 0.07 -17.41
CA PRO A 219 9.68 -0.41 -16.31
C PRO A 219 9.48 0.43 -15.04
N CYS A 220 9.38 -0.25 -13.90
CA CYS A 220 9.49 0.34 -12.57
C CYS A 220 10.86 -0.05 -12.01
N SER A 221 11.82 0.87 -12.14
CA SER A 221 13.23 0.57 -11.88
C SER A 221 13.88 1.49 -10.87
N MET A 222 14.47 0.94 -9.81
CA MET A 222 15.26 1.65 -8.80
C MET A 222 14.46 2.67 -7.98
N GLN A 223 13.21 2.34 -7.67
CA GLN A 223 12.34 3.11 -6.78
C GLN A 223 12.66 2.81 -5.31
N VAL A 224 12.25 3.70 -4.40
CA VAL A 224 12.54 3.60 -2.97
C VAL A 224 11.28 3.81 -2.17
N ALA A 225 11.04 2.93 -1.21
CA ALA A 225 9.95 3.03 -0.26
C ALA A 225 10.42 2.74 1.17
N SER A 226 9.77 3.32 2.17
CA SER A 226 9.94 2.96 3.58
C SER A 226 8.63 2.98 4.35
N GLY A 227 8.58 2.29 5.50
CA GLY A 227 7.44 2.38 6.41
C GLY A 227 7.10 1.10 7.18
N ASN A 228 5.88 1.04 7.67
CA ASN A 228 5.28 -0.11 8.33
C ASN A 228 4.08 -0.59 7.51
N ILE A 229 4.04 -1.89 7.23
CA ILE A 229 2.99 -2.53 6.45
C ILE A 229 2.43 -3.69 7.29
N SER A 230 1.12 -3.71 7.52
CA SER A 230 0.49 -4.69 8.42
C SER A 230 -0.81 -5.22 7.85
N GLY A 231 -1.01 -6.53 7.90
CA GLY A 231 -2.29 -7.17 7.62
C GLY A 231 -2.44 -7.82 6.24
N PHE A 232 -1.56 -7.61 5.28
CA PHE A 232 -1.93 -7.88 3.88
C PHE A 232 -1.85 -9.36 3.43
N ASP A 233 -2.59 -9.71 2.38
CA ASP A 233 -2.33 -10.96 1.63
C ASP A 233 -0.88 -10.98 1.14
N ILE A 234 -0.45 -9.88 0.52
CA ILE A 234 0.93 -9.63 0.13
C ILE A 234 1.36 -8.28 0.70
N ALA A 235 2.33 -8.26 1.62
CA ALA A 235 2.79 -6.98 2.16
C ALA A 235 3.53 -6.16 1.10
N ILE A 236 4.44 -6.78 0.34
CA ILE A 236 5.17 -6.13 -0.76
C ILE A 236 5.16 -7.02 -2.01
N ASP A 237 4.66 -6.51 -3.13
CA ASP A 237 4.61 -7.21 -4.41
C ASP A 237 5.57 -6.58 -5.43
N CYS A 238 6.54 -7.34 -5.93
CA CYS A 238 7.33 -6.96 -7.10
C CYS A 238 6.75 -7.67 -8.33
N TYR A 239 6.03 -6.90 -9.16
CA TYR A 239 5.24 -7.44 -10.26
C TYR A 239 5.76 -6.99 -11.62
N ALA A 240 5.88 -7.91 -12.58
CA ALA A 240 6.25 -7.64 -13.98
C ALA A 240 5.26 -8.29 -14.96
N SER A 241 4.55 -7.50 -15.77
CA SER A 241 3.43 -7.98 -16.62
C SER A 241 3.84 -8.72 -17.90
N GLY A 242 5.08 -8.57 -18.36
CA GLY A 242 5.62 -9.36 -19.46
C GLY A 242 5.09 -9.06 -20.86
N SER A 243 4.32 -7.99 -21.06
CA SER A 243 3.81 -7.57 -22.37
C SER A 243 4.90 -6.99 -23.28
N ASP A 244 5.92 -6.35 -22.71
CA ASP A 244 7.15 -5.93 -23.35
C ASP A 244 8.35 -6.47 -22.56
N THR A 245 9.17 -7.31 -23.19
CA THR A 245 10.41 -7.87 -22.59
C THR A 245 11.67 -7.20 -23.12
N SER A 246 11.54 -6.09 -23.86
CA SER A 246 12.65 -5.34 -24.45
C SER A 246 13.45 -4.56 -23.40
N GLY A 247 14.52 -3.89 -23.83
CA GLY A 247 15.36 -3.01 -23.03
C GLY A 247 14.64 -1.89 -22.25
N GLN A 248 13.38 -1.61 -22.60
CA GLN A 248 12.49 -0.63 -21.95
C GLN A 248 11.14 -1.26 -21.58
N GLY A 249 11.14 -2.58 -21.35
CA GLY A 249 9.94 -3.37 -21.09
C GLY A 249 9.47 -3.37 -19.64
N ASP A 250 8.63 -4.33 -19.29
CA ASP A 250 7.74 -4.28 -18.13
C ASP A 250 8.40 -4.77 -16.84
N TRP A 251 9.67 -4.42 -16.63
CA TRP A 251 10.47 -4.96 -15.54
C TRP A 251 10.15 -4.30 -14.20
N SER A 252 10.22 -5.09 -13.13
CA SER A 252 10.27 -4.60 -11.75
C SER A 252 11.68 -4.84 -11.21
N ASN A 253 12.53 -3.83 -11.32
CA ASN A 253 13.97 -4.00 -11.20
C ASN A 253 14.66 -3.01 -10.27
N GLY A 254 15.47 -3.48 -9.33
CA GLY A 254 16.32 -2.60 -8.51
C GLY A 254 15.58 -1.80 -7.44
N ASN A 255 14.29 -2.09 -7.22
CA ASN A 255 13.45 -1.37 -6.26
C ASN A 255 13.87 -1.70 -4.83
N ARG A 256 13.62 -0.76 -3.92
CA ARG A 256 14.08 -0.87 -2.53
C ARG A 256 12.96 -0.59 -1.55
N PHE A 257 12.89 -1.40 -0.51
CA PHE A 257 12.05 -1.11 0.66
C PHE A 257 12.84 -1.30 1.96
N SER A 258 12.63 -0.40 2.91
CA SER A 258 13.16 -0.53 4.28
C SER A 258 12.06 -0.29 5.31
N GLY A 259 11.87 -1.20 6.25
CA GLY A 259 10.80 -1.03 7.23
C GLY A 259 10.40 -2.29 7.99
N THR A 260 9.17 -2.26 8.49
CA THR A 260 8.57 -3.38 9.22
C THR A 260 7.41 -3.95 8.43
N ILE A 261 7.32 -5.28 8.34
CA ILE A 261 6.13 -5.96 7.84
C ILE A 261 5.57 -6.93 8.89
N THR A 262 4.25 -6.94 9.07
CA THR A 262 3.57 -7.76 10.07
C THR A 262 2.27 -8.33 9.55
N ASP A 263 1.79 -9.43 10.16
CA ASP A 263 0.42 -9.92 9.97
C ASP A 263 0.02 -10.20 8.51
N PHE A 264 0.94 -10.72 7.70
CA PHE A 264 0.73 -10.97 6.27
C PHE A 264 0.60 -12.46 5.93
N ARG A 265 0.01 -12.82 4.78
CA ARG A 265 0.13 -14.19 4.22
C ARG A 265 1.49 -14.40 3.55
N ILE A 266 1.86 -13.52 2.61
CA ILE A 266 3.18 -13.45 1.98
C ILE A 266 3.85 -12.12 2.31
N GLY A 267 5.09 -12.16 2.80
CA GLY A 267 5.82 -10.95 3.16
C GLY A 267 6.28 -10.17 1.94
N VAL A 268 7.13 -10.79 1.12
CA VAL A 268 7.58 -10.24 -0.16
C VAL A 268 7.31 -11.24 -1.27
N ASN A 269 6.60 -10.81 -2.30
CA ASN A 269 6.28 -11.60 -3.48
C ASN A 269 7.06 -11.14 -4.72
N HIS A 270 7.50 -12.09 -5.53
CA HIS A 270 8.08 -11.84 -6.86
C HIS A 270 7.21 -12.53 -7.91
N ARG A 271 6.38 -11.74 -8.59
CA ARG A 271 5.41 -12.19 -9.59
C ARG A 271 5.79 -11.72 -10.98
N SER A 272 5.80 -12.65 -11.93
CA SER A 272 6.12 -12.35 -13.32
C SER A 272 5.15 -13.04 -14.26
N GLU A 273 4.69 -12.30 -15.26
CA GLU A 273 3.89 -12.76 -16.40
C GLU A 273 4.72 -12.77 -17.70
N GLY A 274 6.05 -12.68 -17.60
CA GLY A 274 6.96 -12.79 -18.75
C GLY A 274 8.20 -11.91 -18.65
N ALA A 275 8.14 -10.82 -17.88
CA ALA A 275 9.22 -9.86 -17.71
C ALA A 275 10.04 -10.12 -16.43
N GLU A 276 11.24 -9.56 -16.39
CA GLU A 276 12.18 -9.76 -15.29
C GLU A 276 11.75 -9.05 -13.99
N VAL A 277 11.93 -9.74 -12.86
CA VAL A 277 11.82 -9.21 -11.50
C VAL A 277 13.16 -9.39 -10.78
N SER A 278 14.04 -8.40 -10.85
CA SER A 278 15.44 -8.60 -10.43
C SER A 278 16.07 -7.43 -9.70
N GLY A 279 17.14 -7.71 -8.96
CA GLY A 279 17.94 -6.66 -8.30
C GLY A 279 17.21 -5.91 -7.18
N ASN A 280 16.01 -6.33 -6.78
CA ASN A 280 15.24 -5.66 -5.73
C ASN A 280 15.90 -5.92 -4.36
N VAL A 281 15.86 -4.92 -3.47
CA VAL A 281 16.56 -4.94 -2.18
C VAL A 281 15.61 -4.60 -1.03
N PHE A 282 15.52 -5.48 -0.05
CA PHE A 282 14.65 -5.31 1.11
C PHE A 282 15.48 -5.28 2.39
N ASN A 283 15.18 -4.35 3.29
CA ASN A 283 15.75 -4.29 4.65
C ASN A 283 14.62 -4.29 5.68
N LEU A 284 14.38 -5.43 6.33
CA LEU A 284 13.13 -5.72 7.00
C LEU A 284 13.31 -6.13 8.46
N MET A 285 12.45 -5.62 9.33
CA MET A 285 12.01 -6.35 10.53
C MET A 285 10.67 -7.01 10.23
N VAL A 286 10.50 -8.26 10.66
CA VAL A 286 9.33 -9.05 10.27
C VAL A 286 8.71 -9.74 11.46
N GLN A 287 7.39 -9.67 11.60
CA GLN A 287 6.62 -10.49 12.54
C GLN A 287 5.46 -11.21 11.83
N PRO A 288 5.58 -12.53 11.58
CA PRO A 288 4.50 -13.34 11.03
C PRO A 288 3.35 -13.52 12.04
N SER A 289 2.25 -14.09 11.57
CA SER A 289 1.04 -14.41 12.32
C SER A 289 0.65 -15.86 12.07
N SER A 290 0.29 -16.61 13.12
CA SER A 290 -0.17 -18.00 12.97
C SER A 290 -1.46 -18.10 12.14
N ASP A 291 -2.26 -17.04 12.14
CA ASP A 291 -3.58 -17.04 11.51
C ASP A 291 -3.51 -17.11 9.98
N VAL A 292 -2.46 -16.53 9.37
CA VAL A 292 -2.39 -16.32 7.91
C VAL A 292 -1.01 -16.51 7.30
N SER A 293 0.10 -16.38 8.03
CA SER A 293 1.43 -16.31 7.41
C SER A 293 1.89 -17.65 6.84
N GLU A 294 2.25 -17.65 5.56
CA GLU A 294 2.73 -18.80 4.79
C GLU A 294 4.23 -18.67 4.47
N TRP A 295 4.64 -17.52 3.95
CA TRP A 295 5.99 -17.30 3.43
C TRP A 295 6.50 -15.91 3.79
N LEU A 296 7.76 -15.83 4.23
CA LEU A 296 8.46 -14.54 4.30
C LEU A 296 8.77 -14.04 2.89
N TRP A 297 9.33 -14.91 2.05
CA TRP A 297 9.78 -14.55 0.72
C TRP A 297 9.33 -15.60 -0.29
N TYR A 298 8.54 -15.18 -1.27
CA TYR A 298 7.94 -16.07 -2.26
C TYR A 298 8.32 -15.62 -3.67
N MET A 299 8.94 -16.53 -4.43
CA MET A 299 9.23 -16.31 -5.85
C MET A 299 8.41 -17.29 -6.67
N GLU A 300 7.43 -16.78 -7.41
CA GLU A 300 6.45 -17.60 -8.11
C GLU A 300 7.08 -18.50 -9.18
N ASP A 301 6.46 -19.66 -9.40
CA ASP A 301 6.79 -20.56 -10.50
C ASP A 301 6.68 -19.83 -11.84
N ASP A 302 7.63 -20.09 -12.75
CA ASP A 302 7.38 -19.89 -14.18
C ASP A 302 6.32 -20.93 -14.63
N PRO A 303 5.15 -20.49 -15.14
CA PRO A 303 4.02 -21.36 -15.42
C PRO A 303 4.24 -22.25 -16.65
N ARG A 304 5.31 -22.01 -17.44
CA ARG A 304 5.59 -22.72 -18.68
C ARG A 304 6.17 -24.12 -18.43
N SER A 305 6.10 -24.99 -19.44
CA SER A 305 6.72 -26.31 -19.35
C SER A 305 8.25 -26.20 -19.31
N GLU A 306 8.93 -27.19 -18.73
CA GLU A 306 10.40 -27.19 -18.59
C GLU A 306 11.13 -26.92 -19.92
N SER A 307 10.64 -27.45 -21.03
CA SER A 307 11.20 -27.22 -22.37
C SER A 307 11.12 -25.77 -22.87
N GLU A 308 10.28 -24.94 -22.28
CA GLU A 308 10.03 -23.56 -22.67
C GLU A 308 10.78 -22.54 -21.79
N ARG A 309 11.40 -22.97 -20.70
CA ARG A 309 12.03 -22.11 -19.67
C ARG A 309 13.50 -21.77 -19.93
N GLY A 310 14.00 -22.03 -21.15
CA GLY A 310 15.40 -21.79 -21.51
C GLY A 310 15.77 -20.32 -21.78
N ASP A 311 14.79 -19.44 -21.94
CA ASP A 311 14.97 -18.02 -22.27
C ASP A 311 15.13 -17.13 -21.02
N ASN A 312 15.08 -15.81 -21.20
CA ASN A 312 15.16 -14.83 -20.10
C ASN A 312 13.80 -14.24 -19.74
N SER A 313 12.70 -14.86 -20.18
CA SER A 313 11.38 -14.52 -19.68
C SER A 313 11.19 -15.10 -18.28
N TYR A 314 10.34 -14.46 -17.47
CA TYR A 314 10.02 -14.90 -16.10
C TYR A 314 11.19 -14.93 -15.09
N VAL A 315 12.33 -14.30 -15.43
CA VAL A 315 13.53 -14.30 -14.58
C VAL A 315 13.27 -13.59 -13.25
N LYS A 316 13.67 -14.24 -12.15
CA LYS A 316 13.65 -13.70 -10.79
C LYS A 316 15.05 -13.83 -10.18
N GLY A 317 15.88 -12.82 -10.37
CA GLY A 317 17.31 -12.96 -10.07
C GLY A 317 17.94 -11.79 -9.35
N SER A 318 19.06 -12.04 -8.67
CA SER A 318 19.87 -11.00 -8.01
C SER A 318 19.11 -10.17 -6.97
N ASN A 319 17.99 -10.65 -6.45
CA ASN A 319 17.24 -9.96 -5.40
C ASN A 319 17.90 -10.22 -4.04
N THR A 320 17.83 -9.24 -3.14
CA THR A 320 18.48 -9.31 -1.82
C THR A 320 17.50 -8.93 -0.72
N MET A 321 17.43 -9.73 0.33
CA MET A 321 16.69 -9.42 1.55
C MET A 321 17.64 -9.43 2.74
N VAL A 322 17.76 -8.31 3.45
CA VAL A 322 18.41 -8.25 4.77
C VAL A 322 17.28 -8.21 5.79
N VAL A 323 17.22 -9.17 6.71
CA VAL A 323 16.03 -9.35 7.53
C VAL A 323 16.33 -9.80 8.95
N TYR A 324 15.61 -9.22 9.91
CA TYR A 324 15.42 -9.79 11.24
C TYR A 324 14.01 -10.38 11.35
N PRO A 325 13.85 -11.72 11.25
CA PRO A 325 12.56 -12.38 11.36
C PRO A 325 12.26 -12.81 12.79
N TRP A 326 11.24 -12.21 13.40
CA TRP A 326 10.68 -12.63 14.69
C TRP A 326 9.80 -13.87 14.52
N ASP A 327 9.71 -14.69 15.57
CA ASP A 327 8.71 -15.75 15.73
C ASP A 327 8.47 -16.64 14.49
N THR A 328 9.54 -17.03 13.79
CA THR A 328 9.49 -17.87 12.57
C THR A 328 8.75 -19.21 12.71
N ALA A 329 8.40 -19.64 13.92
CA ALA A 329 7.54 -20.78 14.14
C ALA A 329 6.07 -20.54 13.72
N LEU A 330 5.65 -19.28 13.56
CA LEU A 330 4.27 -18.94 13.20
C LEU A 330 3.93 -19.26 11.73
N PHE A 331 4.91 -19.53 10.88
CA PHE A 331 4.66 -20.01 9.51
C PHE A 331 4.13 -21.45 9.45
N LYS A 332 4.25 -22.23 10.54
CA LYS A 332 4.00 -23.68 10.53
C LYS A 332 2.59 -24.10 10.14
N GLU A 333 1.59 -23.35 10.57
CA GLU A 333 0.18 -23.74 10.42
C GLU A 333 -0.30 -23.62 8.97
N ASN A 334 0.25 -22.66 8.22
CA ASN A 334 -0.18 -22.35 6.85
C ASN A 334 0.86 -22.73 5.78
N ASN A 335 2.08 -23.11 6.16
CA ASN A 335 3.11 -23.49 5.19
C ASN A 335 2.92 -24.93 4.68
N SER A 336 2.67 -25.06 3.38
CA SER A 336 2.42 -26.36 2.72
C SER A 336 3.60 -27.31 2.66
N TYR A 337 4.81 -26.84 2.95
CA TYR A 337 6.03 -27.65 3.01
C TYR A 337 6.46 -27.98 4.44
N HIS A 338 5.69 -27.59 5.44
CA HIS A 338 5.93 -27.98 6.82
C HIS A 338 5.29 -29.33 7.11
N GLU A 339 6.10 -30.28 7.57
CA GLU A 339 5.62 -31.55 8.11
C GLU A 339 5.67 -31.53 9.64
N GLY A 340 4.79 -32.29 10.31
CA GLY A 340 4.71 -32.29 11.79
C GLY A 340 5.99 -32.75 12.52
N GLY A 341 6.95 -33.34 11.80
CA GLY A 341 8.28 -33.68 12.31
C GLY A 341 9.29 -32.52 12.29
N ASP A 342 8.99 -31.43 11.58
CA ASP A 342 9.91 -30.33 11.37
C ASP A 342 10.03 -29.42 12.59
N ARG A 343 11.26 -28.99 12.87
CA ARG A 343 11.51 -28.05 13.96
C ARG A 343 10.89 -26.67 13.66
N ARG A 344 10.92 -26.24 12.39
CA ARG A 344 10.39 -24.97 11.86
C ARG A 344 10.05 -25.15 10.38
N ALA A 345 9.03 -24.42 9.91
CA ALA A 345 8.68 -24.37 8.50
C ALA A 345 9.78 -23.65 7.67
N PRO A 346 9.93 -23.98 6.38
CA PRO A 346 10.68 -23.13 5.47
C PRO A 346 10.02 -21.75 5.35
N ILE A 347 10.81 -20.73 5.06
CA ILE A 347 10.31 -19.34 4.99
C ILE A 347 10.51 -18.71 3.61
N TRP A 348 11.30 -19.37 2.76
CA TRP A 348 11.66 -18.87 1.44
C TRP A 348 11.35 -19.94 0.39
N TYR A 349 10.45 -19.60 -0.53
CA TYR A 349 10.15 -20.40 -1.70
C TYR A 349 10.81 -19.81 -2.96
N LEU A 350 11.56 -20.64 -3.67
CA LEU A 350 12.08 -20.37 -5.01
C LEU A 350 11.38 -21.30 -5.99
N GLY A 351 10.45 -20.76 -6.77
CA GLY A 351 9.68 -21.52 -7.73
C GLY A 351 10.48 -22.07 -8.90
N LYS A 352 9.79 -22.82 -9.74
CA LYS A 352 10.28 -23.32 -11.03
C LYS A 352 10.69 -22.18 -11.95
N GLY A 353 11.64 -22.44 -12.86
CA GLY A 353 12.16 -21.42 -13.78
C GLY A 353 13.48 -20.79 -13.34
N LYS A 354 13.85 -19.68 -13.98
CA LYS A 354 15.10 -18.95 -13.70
C LYS A 354 15.01 -18.14 -12.41
N ASN A 355 15.32 -18.79 -11.30
CA ASN A 355 15.56 -18.13 -10.01
C ASN A 355 17.03 -18.29 -9.62
N TYR A 356 17.84 -17.22 -9.69
CA TYR A 356 19.29 -17.34 -9.44
C TYR A 356 19.91 -16.09 -8.80
N ALA A 357 21.03 -16.30 -8.10
CA ALA A 357 21.78 -15.23 -7.43
C ALA A 357 20.97 -14.42 -6.39
N ASN A 358 19.88 -14.98 -5.86
CA ASN A 358 19.10 -14.34 -4.81
C ASN A 358 19.75 -14.58 -3.44
N SER A 359 19.75 -13.58 -2.57
CA SER A 359 20.44 -13.68 -1.27
C SER A 359 19.55 -13.19 -0.13
N LEU A 360 19.43 -14.00 0.92
CA LEU A 360 18.84 -13.57 2.18
C LEU A 360 19.95 -13.45 3.23
N VAL A 361 20.04 -12.31 3.91
CA VAL A 361 20.93 -12.08 5.05
C VAL A 361 20.10 -12.11 6.32
N ASP A 362 20.21 -13.20 7.08
CA ASP A 362 19.52 -13.41 8.35
C ASP A 362 20.27 -12.73 9.50
N GLN A 363 19.64 -11.71 10.07
CA GLN A 363 20.12 -10.98 11.24
C GLN A 363 19.76 -11.67 12.57
N SER A 364 18.85 -12.65 12.58
CA SER A 364 18.54 -13.42 13.80
C SER A 364 19.63 -14.44 14.13
N GLY A 365 20.38 -14.90 13.13
CA GLY A 365 21.37 -15.97 13.27
C GLY A 365 20.79 -17.36 13.43
N THR A 366 19.51 -17.53 13.16
CA THR A 366 18.80 -18.79 13.39
C THR A 366 18.49 -19.53 12.09
N LEU A 367 18.61 -18.89 10.93
CA LEU A 367 18.24 -19.46 9.64
C LEU A 367 19.46 -20.00 8.87
N GLY A 368 19.21 -20.82 7.86
CA GLY A 368 20.19 -21.45 6.98
C GLY A 368 19.47 -22.07 5.79
N ASN A 369 20.21 -22.63 4.83
CA ASN A 369 19.63 -23.10 3.55
C ASN A 369 18.54 -24.18 3.69
N GLN A 370 18.47 -24.88 4.82
CA GLN A 370 17.38 -25.80 5.12
C GLN A 370 15.99 -25.13 5.22
N PHE A 371 15.92 -23.79 5.31
CA PHE A 371 14.66 -23.03 5.30
C PHE A 371 14.29 -22.50 3.91
N ILE A 372 14.96 -23.00 2.87
CA ILE A 372 14.70 -22.69 1.47
C ILE A 372 14.09 -23.93 0.81
N VAL A 373 12.94 -23.75 0.18
CA VAL A 373 12.42 -24.68 -0.83
C VAL A 373 12.90 -24.19 -2.18
N ASN A 374 13.83 -24.92 -2.80
CA ASN A 374 14.50 -24.50 -4.04
C ASN A 374 14.10 -25.38 -5.23
N ASN A 375 13.06 -24.96 -5.94
CA ASN A 375 12.56 -25.62 -7.15
C ASN A 375 13.08 -24.95 -8.44
N SER A 376 14.04 -24.03 -8.34
CA SER A 376 14.64 -23.34 -9.48
C SER A 376 15.28 -24.31 -10.47
N ASP A 377 15.19 -24.00 -11.76
CA ASP A 377 15.96 -24.69 -12.81
C ASP A 377 17.45 -24.29 -12.77
N TYR A 378 17.76 -23.19 -12.07
CA TYR A 378 19.10 -22.65 -11.86
C TYR A 378 19.37 -22.43 -10.37
N PRO A 379 19.40 -23.50 -9.56
CA PRO A 379 19.44 -23.40 -8.09
C PRO A 379 20.75 -22.78 -7.57
N ASP A 380 21.75 -22.63 -8.42
CA ASP A 380 23.06 -22.07 -8.08
C ASP A 380 22.96 -20.60 -7.61
N ARG A 381 23.72 -20.28 -6.55
CA ARG A 381 23.86 -18.93 -5.97
C ARG A 381 22.60 -18.35 -5.31
N ASN A 382 21.58 -19.17 -5.04
CA ASN A 382 20.55 -18.82 -4.06
C ASN A 382 21.00 -19.28 -2.67
N GLY A 383 20.83 -18.44 -1.64
CA GLY A 383 21.23 -18.86 -0.29
C GLY A 383 20.94 -17.88 0.83
N ILE A 384 20.90 -18.42 2.05
CA ILE A 384 20.80 -17.67 3.30
C ILE A 384 22.19 -17.51 3.90
N PHE A 385 22.57 -16.28 4.19
CA PHE A 385 23.77 -15.89 4.91
C PHE A 385 23.41 -15.46 6.32
N THR A 386 24.10 -15.97 7.34
CA THR A 386 23.83 -15.62 8.74
C THR A 386 24.82 -14.59 9.26
N TYR A 387 24.34 -13.54 9.93
CA TYR A 387 25.20 -12.48 10.50
C TYR A 387 26.22 -12.99 11.55
N HIS A 388 25.93 -14.13 12.18
CA HIS A 388 26.72 -14.63 13.31
C HIS A 388 27.94 -15.48 12.93
N GLY A 389 28.10 -15.93 11.67
CA GLY A 389 29.33 -16.56 11.15
C GLY A 389 29.93 -17.79 11.89
N GLY A 390 29.41 -18.20 13.04
CA GLY A 390 30.01 -19.20 13.94
C GLY A 390 29.51 -19.04 15.37
N GLN A 391 29.21 -20.15 16.05
CA GLN A 391 28.92 -20.14 17.48
C GLN A 391 30.21 -20.46 18.25
N VAL A 392 30.56 -19.63 19.23
CA VAL A 392 31.60 -19.95 20.22
C VAL A 392 30.99 -20.86 21.28
N THR A 393 31.39 -22.13 21.32
CA THR A 393 30.91 -23.11 22.31
C THR A 393 31.83 -23.26 23.53
N GLY A 394 32.91 -22.46 23.60
CA GLY A 394 33.89 -22.45 24.70
C GLY A 394 35.13 -21.60 24.38
N THR A 395 36.09 -21.50 25.32
CA THR A 395 37.26 -20.60 25.25
C THR A 395 38.31 -20.93 24.17
N SER A 396 38.16 -22.02 23.42
CA SER A 396 39.12 -22.40 22.36
C SER A 396 38.57 -23.28 21.23
N GLN A 397 37.25 -23.37 21.07
CA GLN A 397 36.61 -24.19 20.02
C GLN A 397 35.72 -23.33 19.13
N PHE A 398 36.08 -23.25 17.85
CA PHE A 398 35.32 -22.56 16.80
C PHE A 398 34.54 -23.62 16.01
N PHE A 399 33.21 -23.62 16.11
CA PHE A 399 32.34 -24.47 15.30
C PHE A 399 31.83 -23.64 14.11
N HIS A 400 32.12 -24.09 12.88
CA HIS A 400 31.50 -23.55 11.69
C HIS A 400 30.01 -23.94 11.69
N PRO A 401 29.08 -22.99 11.55
CA PRO A 401 27.69 -23.34 11.32
C PRO A 401 27.61 -24.16 10.01
N PRO A 402 26.55 -24.96 9.80
CA PRO A 402 26.39 -25.74 8.57
C PRO A 402 26.50 -24.91 7.26
N SER A 403 26.41 -23.58 7.34
CA SER A 403 26.68 -22.65 6.22
C SER A 403 28.15 -22.62 5.73
N TYR A 404 29.09 -23.24 6.46
CA TYR A 404 30.51 -23.32 6.11
C TYR A 404 31.09 -24.75 6.09
N GLN A 405 30.25 -25.79 6.06
CA GLN A 405 30.78 -27.10 5.68
C GLN A 405 31.16 -27.06 4.19
N PRO A 406 32.40 -27.44 3.83
CA PRO A 406 32.70 -27.75 2.44
C PRO A 406 31.68 -28.77 1.98
N ASN A 407 30.99 -28.45 0.89
CA ASN A 407 30.07 -29.34 0.20
C ASN A 407 30.67 -30.75 0.13
N SER A 408 30.21 -31.67 0.97
CA SER A 408 30.09 -33.05 0.50
C SER A 408 29.12 -33.04 -0.69
N ASP A 409 29.17 -34.07 -1.54
CA ASP A 409 28.55 -34.12 -2.87
C ASP A 409 27.00 -33.91 -2.95
N SER A 410 26.34 -33.45 -1.88
CA SER A 410 24.92 -33.10 -1.80
C SER A 410 24.70 -31.72 -1.17
N ARG A 411 23.98 -30.84 -1.87
CA ARG A 411 23.52 -29.53 -1.36
C ARG A 411 22.47 -29.77 -0.26
N MET A 412 22.58 -29.09 0.89
CA MET A 412 21.60 -29.22 1.99
C MET A 412 20.42 -28.27 1.78
N TRP A 413 19.48 -28.68 0.92
CA TRP A 413 18.18 -28.01 0.74
C TRP A 413 17.13 -28.58 1.68
N HIS A 414 15.96 -27.93 1.79
CA HIS A 414 14.79 -28.56 2.41
C HIS A 414 14.40 -29.84 1.66
N ASP A 415 14.01 -30.90 2.36
CA ASP A 415 13.71 -32.23 1.77
C ASP A 415 12.57 -32.20 0.72
N GLY A 416 11.73 -31.17 0.77
CA GLY A 416 10.70 -30.88 -0.24
C GLY A 416 11.19 -30.23 -1.54
N SER A 417 12.50 -29.99 -1.70
CA SER A 417 13.07 -29.39 -2.92
C SER A 417 13.24 -30.44 -4.03
N ILE A 418 13.03 -30.03 -5.28
CA ILE A 418 13.07 -30.94 -6.44
C ILE A 418 14.50 -31.10 -7.03
N ASN A 419 15.42 -30.15 -6.78
CA ASN A 419 16.74 -30.07 -7.44
C ASN A 419 17.96 -30.01 -6.50
#